data_AF-A0AAJ2SGB8-F1
#
_entry.id   AF-A0AAJ2SGB8-F1
#
_cell.length_a   1.000
_cell.length_b   1.000
_cell.length_c   1.000
_cell.angle_alpha   90.00
_cell.angle_beta   90.00
_cell.angle_gamma   90.00
#
_symmetry.space_group_name_H-M   'P 1'
#
loop_
_entity.id
_entity.type
_entity.pdbx_description
1 polymer ?
#
loop_
_entity_poly.entity_id
_entity_poly.type
_entity_poly.pdbx_seq_one_letter_code
_entity_poly.pdbx_strand_id
1 'polypeptide(L)'
;MKKTLFVLFLFIGIATKAQDNKTKEKPQIVEAACGECQFGMKGNGCDLAVRINGESYFVDGTKIDQHGDAHAKDGFCNAISKASVTGKIENNRFKATSFTLIKEK
;
A
#
# COMPACT_ATOMS: atom_id res chain seq x y z
N MET A 1 50.77 -2.70 44.75
CA MET A 1 50.91 -3.08 43.33
C MET A 1 50.64 -4.58 43.24
N LYS A 2 49.70 -5.16 42.50
CA LYS A 2 48.77 -4.75 41.45
C LYS A 2 47.47 -5.53 41.73
N LYS A 3 46.32 -4.84 41.87
CA LYS A 3 45.02 -5.50 41.97
C LYS A 3 44.67 -6.05 40.58
N THR A 4 44.59 -7.36 40.47
CA THR A 4 44.11 -8.08 39.29
C THR A 4 42.62 -7.81 39.12
N LEU A 5 42.29 -6.78 38.35
CA LEU A 5 40.93 -6.46 37.95
C LEU A 5 40.53 -7.40 36.81
N PHE A 6 40.09 -8.60 37.20
CA PHE A 6 39.41 -9.56 36.32
C PHE A 6 37.95 -9.12 36.22
N VAL A 7 37.65 -8.11 35.38
CA VAL A 7 36.27 -7.74 35.04
C VAL A 7 35.98 -8.22 33.63
N LEU A 8 35.50 -9.46 33.62
CA LEU A 8 34.66 -10.07 32.62
C LEU A 8 33.41 -9.18 32.40
N PHE A 9 33.34 -8.43 31.31
CA PHE A 9 32.08 -7.90 30.79
C PHE A 9 32.06 -7.98 29.27
N LEU A 10 31.75 -9.19 28.79
CA LEU A 10 30.73 -9.47 27.79
C LEU A 10 30.59 -8.44 26.65
N PHE A 11 31.59 -8.32 25.79
CA PHE A 11 31.40 -7.81 24.42
C PHE A 11 30.70 -8.88 23.56
N ILE A 12 29.46 -9.20 23.90
CA ILE A 12 28.53 -9.82 22.95
C ILE A 12 27.71 -8.66 22.39
N GLY A 13 28.30 -7.95 21.44
CA GLY A 13 27.57 -7.03 20.58
C GLY A 13 26.60 -7.87 19.76
N ILE A 14 25.36 -7.96 20.24
CA ILE A 14 24.24 -8.60 19.55
C ILE A 14 24.13 -7.91 18.19
N ALA A 15 24.56 -8.59 17.13
CA ALA A 15 24.18 -8.23 15.78
C ALA A 15 22.65 -8.38 15.72
N THR A 16 21.94 -7.29 15.93
CA THR A 16 20.49 -7.22 15.75
C THR A 16 20.21 -7.57 14.30
N LYS A 17 19.86 -8.84 14.08
CA LYS A 17 19.16 -9.27 12.87
C LYS A 17 17.81 -8.55 12.91
N ALA A 18 17.78 -7.34 12.34
CA ALA A 18 16.56 -6.71 11.88
C ALA A 18 16.04 -7.56 10.71
N GLN A 19 15.57 -8.76 11.03
CA GLN A 19 14.70 -9.50 10.14
C GLN A 19 13.36 -8.83 10.30
N ASP A 20 13.10 -7.83 9.44
CA ASP A 20 11.77 -7.31 9.20
C ASP A 20 10.86 -8.52 9.05
N ASN A 21 10.02 -8.76 10.06
CA ASN A 21 8.94 -9.73 9.96
C ASN A 21 7.96 -9.13 8.96
N LYS A 22 8.26 -9.30 7.67
CA LYS A 22 7.35 -8.98 6.58
C LYS A 22 6.24 -10.00 6.67
N THR A 23 5.28 -9.76 7.56
CA THR A 23 3.99 -10.43 7.52
C THR A 23 3.51 -10.26 6.09
N LYS A 24 3.48 -11.36 5.33
CA LYS A 24 3.08 -11.29 3.92
C LYS A 24 1.66 -10.76 3.87
N GLU A 25 1.50 -9.51 3.43
CA GLU A 25 0.21 -8.88 3.24
C GLU A 25 -0.61 -9.77 2.30
N LYS A 26 -1.75 -10.26 2.78
CA LYS A 26 -2.62 -11.13 1.98
C LYS A 26 -3.35 -10.27 0.94
N PRO A 27 -3.44 -10.70 -0.32
CA PRO A 27 -4.25 -10.01 -1.31
C PRO A 27 -5.71 -9.91 -0.87
N GLN A 28 -6.32 -8.75 -1.10
CA GLN A 28 -7.74 -8.51 -0.90
C GLN A 28 -8.36 -7.95 -2.17
N ILE A 29 -9.62 -8.32 -2.44
CA ILE A 29 -10.38 -7.78 -3.57
C ILE A 29 -11.14 -6.54 -3.10
N VAL A 30 -10.88 -5.43 -3.78
CA VAL A 30 -11.43 -4.12 -3.43
C VAL A 30 -12.00 -3.45 -4.67
N GLU A 31 -12.87 -2.47 -4.47
CA GLU A 31 -13.25 -1.55 -5.53
C GLU A 31 -12.10 -0.57 -5.78
N ALA A 32 -11.82 -0.26 -7.05
CA ALA A 32 -10.82 0.69 -7.47
C ALA A 32 -11.35 1.59 -8.58
N ALA A 33 -11.09 2.89 -8.46
CA ALA A 33 -11.58 3.92 -9.36
C ALA A 33 -10.79 5.23 -9.17
N CYS A 34 -11.13 6.27 -9.93
CA CYS A 34 -10.73 7.63 -9.61
C CYS A 34 -11.41 8.09 -8.31
N GLY A 35 -10.62 8.56 -7.34
CA GLY A 35 -11.12 9.01 -6.04
C GLY A 35 -12.06 10.21 -6.16
N GLU A 36 -11.69 11.19 -6.98
CA GLU A 36 -12.48 12.41 -7.19
C GLU A 36 -13.75 12.12 -7.98
N CYS A 37 -13.64 11.42 -9.12
CA CYS A 37 -14.75 11.25 -10.04
C CYS A 37 -15.78 10.22 -9.56
N GLN A 38 -15.33 9.09 -8.99
CA GLN A 38 -16.20 7.96 -8.68
C GLN A 38 -16.47 7.80 -7.18
N PHE A 39 -15.55 8.22 -6.32
CA PHE A 39 -15.68 8.08 -4.86
C PHE A 39 -16.00 9.40 -4.14
N GLY A 40 -16.07 10.53 -4.84
CA GLY A 40 -16.40 11.83 -4.26
C GLY A 40 -15.36 12.35 -3.27
N MET A 41 -14.12 11.90 -3.39
CA MET A 41 -13.01 12.35 -2.55
C MET A 41 -12.66 13.80 -2.90
N LYS A 42 -12.24 14.58 -1.90
CA LYS A 42 -11.80 15.96 -2.11
C LYS A 42 -10.46 15.97 -2.87
N GLY A 43 -10.43 16.67 -3.99
CA GLY A 43 -9.27 16.83 -4.86
C GLY A 43 -9.70 17.50 -6.16
N ASN A 44 -8.72 17.86 -7.00
CA ASN A 44 -8.97 18.39 -8.35
C ASN A 44 -8.20 17.58 -9.42
N GLY A 45 -7.76 16.37 -9.08
CA GLY A 45 -7.01 15.47 -9.95
C GLY A 45 -7.87 14.36 -10.56
N CYS A 46 -7.21 13.37 -11.17
CA CYS A 46 -7.77 12.06 -11.49
C CYS A 46 -6.88 11.03 -10.76
N ASP A 47 -7.00 10.98 -9.42
CA ASP A 47 -6.11 10.18 -8.58
C ASP A 47 -6.71 8.80 -8.34
N LEU A 48 -5.87 7.75 -8.44
CA LEU A 48 -6.29 6.39 -8.18
C LEU A 48 -6.66 6.22 -6.69
N ALA A 49 -7.81 5.59 -6.44
CA ALA A 49 -8.29 5.28 -5.11
C ALA A 49 -8.83 3.84 -5.04
N VAL A 50 -8.82 3.29 -3.83
CA VAL A 50 -9.47 2.01 -3.49
C VAL A 50 -10.49 2.20 -2.38
N ARG A 51 -11.54 1.37 -2.36
CA ARG A 51 -12.50 1.32 -1.25
C ARG A 51 -12.29 0.03 -0.44
N ILE A 52 -11.90 0.19 0.83
CA ILE A 52 -11.62 -0.90 1.76
C ILE A 52 -12.59 -0.74 2.93
N ASN A 53 -13.41 -1.76 3.19
CA ASN A 53 -14.42 -1.75 4.26
C ASN A 53 -15.35 -0.51 4.24
N GLY A 54 -15.72 -0.05 3.04
CA GLY A 54 -16.60 1.11 2.86
C GLY A 54 -15.89 2.47 2.91
N GLU A 55 -14.62 2.52 3.28
CA GLU A 55 -13.81 3.75 3.31
C GLU A 55 -12.91 3.85 2.08
N SER A 56 -12.81 5.04 1.50
CA SER A 56 -12.02 5.31 0.29
C SER A 56 -10.67 5.92 0.64
N TYR A 57 -9.62 5.38 0.03
CA TYR A 57 -8.23 5.79 0.23
C TYR A 57 -7.56 6.04 -1.10
N PHE A 58 -6.90 7.18 -1.25
CA PHE A 58 -6.00 7.39 -2.38
C PHE A 58 -4.84 6.40 -2.32
N VAL A 59 -4.43 5.93 -3.49
CA VAL A 59 -3.38 4.92 -3.65
C VAL A 59 -2.03 5.59 -3.88
N ASP A 60 -1.02 5.11 -3.17
CA ASP A 60 0.38 5.37 -3.49
C ASP A 60 1.05 4.09 -4.00
N GLY A 61 2.09 4.25 -4.81
CA GLY A 61 2.89 3.14 -5.36
C GLY A 61 2.51 2.75 -6.79
N THR A 62 1.33 3.16 -7.26
CA THR A 62 0.91 3.07 -8.66
C THR A 62 -0.02 4.22 -9.02
N LYS A 63 -0.05 4.61 -10.29
CA LYS A 63 -0.87 5.70 -10.83
C LYS A 63 -2.01 5.15 -11.68
N ILE A 64 -3.05 5.95 -11.84
CA ILE A 64 -4.27 5.58 -12.56
C ILE A 64 -3.98 5.11 -14.01
N ASP A 65 -3.13 5.85 -14.73
CA ASP A 65 -2.81 5.57 -16.14
C ASP A 65 -1.88 4.37 -16.33
N GLN A 66 -1.30 3.82 -15.25
CA GLN A 66 -0.50 2.60 -15.33
C GLN A 66 -1.35 1.34 -15.48
N HIS A 67 -2.68 1.48 -15.42
CA HIS A 67 -3.63 0.39 -15.47
C HIS A 67 -4.60 0.47 -16.67
N GLY A 68 -4.40 1.44 -17.56
CA GLY A 68 -5.24 1.68 -18.74
C GLY A 68 -5.51 3.17 -18.96
N ASP A 69 -6.25 3.50 -20.02
CA ASP A 69 -6.74 4.87 -20.23
C ASP A 69 -7.83 5.18 -19.20
N ALA A 70 -7.55 6.11 -18.28
CA ALA A 70 -8.49 6.51 -17.24
C ALA A 70 -9.82 7.05 -17.79
N HIS A 71 -9.83 7.60 -19.01
CA HIS A 71 -11.00 8.20 -19.64
C HIS A 71 -11.69 7.28 -20.66
N ALA A 72 -11.21 6.04 -20.83
CA ALA A 72 -11.94 5.03 -21.58
C ALA A 72 -13.31 4.76 -20.94
N LYS A 73 -14.22 4.11 -21.68
CA LYS A 73 -15.57 3.78 -21.19
C LYS A 73 -15.54 2.96 -19.90
N ASP A 74 -14.57 2.07 -19.78
CA ASP A 74 -14.26 1.23 -18.61
C ASP A 74 -13.08 1.79 -17.78
N GLY A 75 -12.57 2.97 -18.14
CA GLY A 75 -11.51 3.66 -17.43
C GLY A 75 -11.95 4.14 -16.06
N PHE A 76 -10.98 4.27 -15.16
CA PHE A 76 -11.24 4.57 -13.74
C PHE A 76 -11.93 5.92 -13.47
N CYS A 77 -11.81 6.90 -14.37
CA CYS A 77 -12.51 8.17 -14.24
C CYS A 77 -14.02 8.02 -14.63
N ASN A 78 -14.41 6.94 -15.33
CA ASN A 78 -15.79 6.67 -15.78
C ASN A 78 -16.48 5.45 -15.12
N ALA A 79 -15.72 4.52 -14.54
CA ALA A 79 -16.25 3.28 -13.98
C ALA A 79 -15.52 2.84 -12.70
N ILE A 80 -16.24 2.12 -11.85
CA ILE A 80 -15.68 1.42 -10.69
C ILE A 80 -15.32 -0.01 -11.11
N SER A 81 -14.06 -0.38 -10.93
CA SER A 81 -13.56 -1.73 -11.22
C SER A 81 -13.21 -2.49 -9.94
N LYS A 82 -12.91 -3.79 -10.06
CA LYS A 82 -12.35 -4.58 -8.96
C LYS A 82 -10.85 -4.78 -9.16
N ALA A 83 -10.09 -4.68 -8.09
CA ALA A 83 -8.67 -4.98 -8.09
C ALA A 83 -8.29 -5.91 -6.94
N SER A 84 -7.33 -6.80 -7.19
CA SER A 84 -6.63 -7.54 -6.15
C SER A 84 -5.44 -6.69 -5.69
N VAL A 85 -5.42 -6.31 -4.41
CA VAL A 85 -4.41 -5.42 -3.86
C VAL A 85 -3.74 -6.00 -2.63
N THR A 86 -2.46 -5.70 -2.45
CA THR A 86 -1.74 -5.82 -1.18
C THR A 86 -1.15 -4.48 -0.81
N GLY A 87 -1.11 -4.17 0.48
CA GLY A 87 -0.63 -2.89 0.96
C GLY A 87 -1.07 -2.65 2.39
N LYS A 88 -0.77 -1.45 2.86
CA LYS A 88 -1.14 -0.96 4.18
C LYS A 88 -1.71 0.44 4.10
N ILE A 89 -2.62 0.76 5.01
CA ILE A 89 -3.14 2.11 5.16
C ILE A 89 -2.21 2.84 6.12
N GLU A 90 -1.58 3.91 5.64
CA GLU A 90 -0.70 4.78 6.44
C GLU A 90 -1.00 6.24 6.11
N ASN A 91 -1.19 7.07 7.13
CA ASN A 91 -1.49 8.50 6.97
C ASN A 91 -2.70 8.73 6.04
N ASN A 92 -3.77 7.95 6.23
CA ASN A 92 -5.01 8.02 5.44
C ASN A 92 -4.83 7.78 3.92
N ARG A 93 -3.78 7.04 3.53
CA ARG A 93 -3.54 6.63 2.14
C ARG A 93 -3.23 5.13 2.10
N PHE A 94 -3.64 4.48 1.03
CA PHE A 94 -3.30 3.08 0.79
C PHE A 94 -1.94 2.99 0.09
N LYS A 95 -0.91 2.56 0.80
CA LYS A 95 0.42 2.29 0.26
C LYS A 95 0.41 0.92 -0.40
N ALA A 96 0.20 0.88 -1.71
CA ALA A 96 0.11 -0.38 -2.45
C ALA A 96 1.49 -1.04 -2.57
N THR A 97 1.57 -2.30 -2.16
CA THR A 97 2.67 -3.22 -2.46
C THR A 97 2.41 -3.96 -3.77
N SER A 98 1.13 -4.26 -4.07
CA SER A 98 0.69 -4.77 -5.37
C SER A 98 -0.70 -4.26 -5.71
N PHE A 99 -0.96 -4.11 -7.00
CA PHE A 99 -2.26 -3.71 -7.54
C PHE A 99 -2.48 -4.40 -8.88
N THR A 100 -3.46 -5.30 -8.93
CA THR A 100 -3.80 -6.06 -10.14
C THR A 100 -5.29 -5.88 -10.45
N LEU A 101 -5.57 -5.21 -11.55
CA LEU A 101 -6.94 -5.04 -12.05
C LEU A 101 -7.54 -6.39 -12.44
N ILE A 102 -8.76 -6.67 -11.97
CA ILE A 102 -9.51 -7.87 -12.35
C ILE A 102 -10.38 -7.49 -13.54
N LYS A 103 -10.11 -8.11 -14.69
CA LYS A 103 -10.95 -7.97 -15.88
C LYS A 103 -12.08 -8.97 -15.80
N GLU A 104 -13.32 -8.48 -15.81
CA GLU A 104 -14.47 -9.33 -16.05
C GLU A 104 -14.41 -9.80 -17.51
N LYS A 105 -14.64 -11.10 -17.75
CA LYS A 105 -14.58 -11.73 -19.08
C LYS A 105 -15.85 -11.49 -19.87
#